data_AF-A0A9D1LW12-F1
#
_entry.id   AF-A0A9D1LW12-F1
#
_cell.length_a   1.000
_cell.length_b   1.000
_cell.length_c   1.000
_cell.angle_alpha   90.00
_cell.angle_beta   90.00
_cell.angle_gamma   90.00
#
_symmetry.space_group_name_H-M   'P 1'
#
loop_
_entity.id
_entity.type
_entity.pdbx_description
1 polymer ?
#
loop_
_entity_poly.entity_id
_entity_poly.type
_entity_poly.pdbx_seq_one_letter_code
_entity_poly.pdbx_strand_id
1 'polypeptide(L)' 'MNDAKLVCHCRRVTIGDIRRAIADGAQSFEEVQAVTGVSTGCKRCADHAKNVAKAIFEGE' A
#
# COMPACT_ATOMS: atom_id res chain seq x y z
N MET A 1 10.44 -4.78 -6.84
CA MET A 1 10.06 -5.10 -5.43
C MET A 1 9.39 -6.47 -5.37
N ASN A 2 9.49 -7.21 -4.25
CA ASN A 2 8.74 -8.45 -4.05
C ASN A 2 7.31 -8.15 -3.58
N ASP A 3 6.31 -8.52 -4.38
CA ASP A 3 4.88 -8.38 -4.08
C ASP A 3 4.43 -9.11 -2.81
N ALA A 4 5.04 -10.25 -2.48
CA ALA A 4 4.74 -11.03 -1.28
C ALA A 4 5.11 -10.36 0.06
N LYS A 5 5.84 -9.23 0.05
CA LYS A 5 6.27 -8.57 1.29
C LYS A 5 5.09 -7.90 2.00
N LEU A 6 4.91 -8.20 3.28
CA LEU A 6 3.91 -7.57 4.14
C LEU A 6 4.27 -6.12 4.45
N VAL A 7 3.35 -5.21 4.14
CA VAL A 7 3.42 -3.79 4.49
C VAL A 7 2.62 -3.52 5.76
N CYS A 8 1.40 -4.05 5.87
CA CYS A 8 0.56 -3.93 7.05
C CYS A 8 0.33 -5.28 7.72
N HIS A 9 0.87 -5.47 8.92
CA HIS A 9 0.64 -6.69 9.69
C HIS A 9 -0.79 -6.78 10.25
N CYS A 10 -1.38 -5.65 10.66
CA CYS A 10 -2.72 -5.64 11.25
C CYS A 10 -3.82 -6.04 10.27
N ARG A 11 -3.70 -5.65 9.00
CA ARG A 11 -4.67 -5.96 7.95
C ARG A 11 -4.15 -6.95 6.90
N ARG A 12 -2.97 -7.53 7.14
CA ARG A 12 -2.26 -8.42 6.21
C ARG A 12 -2.16 -7.88 4.77
N VAL A 13 -1.86 -6.58 4.63
CA VAL A 13 -1.70 -5.93 3.32
C VAL A 13 -0.27 -6.10 2.84
N THR A 14 -0.09 -6.59 1.61
CA THR A 14 1.21 -6.79 0.96
C THR A 14 1.54 -5.68 -0.05
N ILE A 15 2.77 -5.67 -0.56
CA ILE A 15 3.16 -4.79 -1.68
C ILE A 15 2.29 -5.12 -2.91
N GLY A 16 2.01 -6.40 -3.15
CA GLY A 16 1.13 -6.85 -4.23
C GLY A 16 -0.28 -6.27 -4.13
N ASP A 17 -0.84 -6.20 -2.91
CA ASP A 17 -2.15 -5.58 -2.68
C ASP A 17 -2.15 -4.08 -2.99
N ILE A 18 -1.10 -3.36 -2.59
CA ILE A 18 -0.95 -1.93 -2.91
C ILE A 18 -0.84 -1.73 -4.42
N ARG A 19 0.00 -2.53 -5.10
CA ARG A 19 0.15 -2.47 -6.55
C ARG A 19 -1.16 -2.77 -7.27
N ARG A 20 -1.92 -3.75 -6.77
CA ARG A 20 -3.24 -4.10 -7.32
C ARG A 20 -4.23 -2.95 -7.13
N ALA A 21 -4.26 -2.32 -5.96
CA ALA A 21 -5.12 -1.15 -5.73
C ALA A 21 -4.80 0.01 -6.69
N ILE A 22 -3.51 0.25 -6.96
CA ILE A 22 -3.08 1.25 -7.93
C ILE A 22 -3.49 0.85 -9.36
N ALA A 23 -3.31 -0.42 -9.73
CA ALA A 23 -3.74 -0.94 -11.03
C ALA A 23 -5.26 -0.90 -11.22
N ASP A 24 -6.03 -1.00 -10.13
CA ASP A 24 -7.50 -0.88 -10.11
C ASP A 24 -7.98 0.57 -10.29
N GLY A 25 -7.07 1.55 -10.20
CA GLY A 25 -7.35 2.96 -10.47
C GLY A 25 -7.02 3.91 -9.31
N ALA A 26 -6.52 3.43 -8.17
CA ALA A 26 -6.09 4.31 -7.09
C ALA A 26 -4.92 5.19 -7.56
N GLN A 27 -5.08 6.51 -7.52
CA GLN A 27 -4.07 7.49 -7.94
C GLN A 27 -3.37 8.18 -6.76
N SER A 28 -3.85 7.94 -5.55
CA SER A 28 -3.29 8.53 -4.32
C SER A 28 -3.17 7.50 -3.20
N PHE A 29 -2.28 7.78 -2.24
CA PHE A 29 -2.12 6.92 -1.06
C PHE A 29 -3.43 6.78 -0.28
N GLU A 30 -4.23 7.85 -0.16
CA GLU A 30 -5.54 7.79 0.51
C GLU A 30 -6.50 6.80 -0.16
N GLU A 31 -6.52 6.72 -1.49
CA GLU A 31 -7.33 5.74 -2.22
C GLU A 31 -6.81 4.32 -2.00
N VAL A 32 -5.48 4.13 -2.03
CA VAL A 32 -4.86 2.85 -1.66
C VAL A 32 -5.26 2.44 -0.23
N GLN A 33 -5.30 3.39 0.71
CA GLN A 33 -5.76 3.15 2.08
C GLN A 33 -7.25 2.79 2.14
N ALA A 34 -8.10 3.42 1.32
CA ALA A 34 -9.53 3.11 1.26
C ALA A 34 -9.77 1.69 0.71
N VAL A 35 -9.03 1.29 -0.33
CA VAL A 35 -9.17 -0.03 -0.98
C VAL A 35 -8.56 -1.15 -0.13
N THR A 36 -7.30 -0.99 0.31
CA THR A 36 -6.55 -2.06 1.01
C THR A 36 -6.73 -2.01 2.53
N GLY A 37 -7.14 -0.87 3.07
CA GLY A 37 -7.18 -0.64 4.50
C GLY A 37 -5.83 -0.38 5.16
N VAL A 38 -4.73 -0.27 4.40
CA VAL A 38 -3.40 -0.04 4.97
C VAL A 38 -3.36 1.21 5.85
N SER A 39 -2.66 1.15 6.98
CA SER A 39 -2.40 2.31 7.84
C SER A 39 -3.64 3.02 8.41
N THR A 40 -4.81 2.37 8.40
CA THR A 40 -6.05 2.93 9.00
C THR A 40 -6.28 2.47 10.45
N GLY A 41 -5.58 1.41 10.90
CA GLY A 41 -5.63 0.91 12.28
C GLY A 41 -4.53 1.49 13.16
N CYS A 42 -3.51 0.68 13.48
CA CYS A 42 -2.41 1.06 14.39
C CYS A 42 -1.44 2.12 13.81
N LYS A 43 -1.52 2.42 12.50
CA LYS A 43 -0.70 3.40 11.77
C LYS A 43 0.83 3.20 11.82
N ARG A 44 1.35 2.13 12.44
CA ARG A 44 2.81 1.84 12.52
C ARG A 44 3.48 1.64 11.16
N CYS A 45 2.72 1.17 10.17
CA CYS A 45 3.18 0.98 8.80
C CYS A 45 2.98 2.20 7.90
N ALA A 46 2.48 3.34 8.42
CA ALA A 46 2.10 4.48 7.59
C ALA A 46 3.25 5.02 6.75
N ASP A 47 4.42 5.21 7.35
CA ASP A 47 5.59 5.73 6.65
C ASP A 47 6.07 4.75 5.55
N HIS A 48 6.23 3.48 5.92
CA HIS A 48 6.63 2.44 4.96
C HIS A 48 5.62 2.27 3.82
N ALA A 49 4.32 2.25 4.13
CA ALA A 49 3.26 2.11 3.14
C ALA A 49 3.20 3.30 2.17
N LYS A 50 3.42 4.52 2.67
CA LYS A 50 3.53 5.71 1.81
C LYS A 50 4.71 5.61 0.87
N ASN A 51 5.88 5.21 1.35
CA ASN A 51 7.08 5.04 0.52
C ASN A 51 6.87 3.96 -0.55
N VAL A 52 6.26 2.83 -0.19
CA VAL A 52 5.93 1.76 -1.15
C VAL A 52 4.95 2.26 -2.21
N ALA A 53 3.86 2.92 -1.80
CA ALA A 53 2.88 3.44 -2.76
C ALA A 53 3.52 4.48 -3.69
N LYS A 54 4.33 5.40 -3.14
CA LYS A 54 5.05 6.42 -3.92
C LYS A 54 5.97 5.79 -4.97
N ALA A 55 6.77 4.78 -4.58
CA ALA A 55 7.65 4.09 -5.52
C ALA A 55 6.89 3.38 -6.65
N ILE A 56 5.72 2.80 -6.35
CA ILE A 56 4.86 2.18 -7.38
C ILE A 56 4.26 3.24 -8.31
N PHE A 57 3.84 4.40 -7.78
CA PHE A 57 3.37 5.52 -8.60
C PHE A 57 4.47 6.10 -9.51
N GLU A 58 5.71 6.11 -9.03
CA GLU A 58 6.89 6.57 -9.79
C GLU A 58 7.41 5.53 -10.79
N GLY A 59 6.80 4.33 -10.86
CA GLY A 59 7.05 3.34 -11.91
C GLY A 59 8.30 2.49 -11.73
N GLU A 60 8.74 2.23 -10.48
CA GLU A 60 9.86 1.33 -10.15
C GLU A 60 9.53 -0.17 -10.26
#